data_AF-R1D8G9-F1
#
_entry.id   AF-R1D8G9-F1
#
_cell.length_a   1.000
_cell.length_b   1.000
_cell.length_c   1.000
_cell.angle_alpha   90.00
_cell.angle_beta   90.00
_cell.angle_gamma   90.00
#
_symmetry.space_group_name_H-M   'P 1'
#
loop_
_entity.id
_entity.type
_entity.pdbx_description
1 polymer ?
#
loop_
_entity_poly.entity_id
_entity_poly.type
_entity_poly.pdbx_seq_one_letter_code
_entity_poly.pdbx_strand_id
1 'polypeptide(L)'
;MAASDNTGHGTGAHWHSSHGSRLSERTGIRDTDTSSFIADEEMQKRLLETNPNAFRDMVTTFLEANGRGYWETSEENLDRLRQLYAEVDDKIEGL
;
A
#
# COMPACT_ATOMS: atom_id res chain seq x y z
N MET A 1 51.30 47.18 -21.79
CA MET A 1 49.89 46.93 -22.16
C MET A 1 49.41 45.74 -21.34
N ALA A 2 48.64 45.98 -20.26
CA ALA A 2 47.16 45.85 -20.22
C ALA A 2 46.74 44.39 -20.50
N ALA A 3 46.56 43.52 -19.50
CA ALA A 3 45.40 43.39 -18.60
C ALA A 3 44.11 43.08 -19.37
N SER A 4 43.61 41.84 -19.24
CA SER A 4 42.22 41.34 -19.38
C SER A 4 42.29 39.81 -19.53
N ASP A 5 41.46 38.96 -18.96
CA ASP A 5 40.49 39.03 -17.87
C ASP A 5 40.21 37.55 -17.50
N ASN A 6 39.98 37.32 -16.21
CA ASN A 6 39.65 36.04 -15.62
C ASN A 6 38.15 35.76 -15.81
N THR A 7 37.78 34.83 -16.69
CA THR A 7 36.43 34.26 -16.71
C THR A 7 36.51 32.78 -16.37
N GLY A 8 36.11 32.46 -15.13
CA GLY A 8 36.01 31.09 -14.65
C GLY A 8 34.96 30.30 -15.42
N HIS A 9 35.32 29.08 -15.81
CA HIS A 9 34.37 28.01 -16.10
C HIS A 9 34.61 26.88 -15.09
N GLY A 10 34.01 27.05 -13.92
CA GLY A 10 33.60 25.92 -13.09
C GLY A 10 32.13 25.67 -13.39
N THR A 11 31.80 24.55 -14.04
CA THR A 11 30.50 23.84 -14.09
C THR A 11 30.76 22.68 -15.06
N GLY A 12 30.44 21.43 -14.85
CA GLY A 12 29.78 20.68 -13.80
C GLY A 12 29.70 19.27 -14.40
N ALA A 13 29.93 18.24 -13.59
CA ALA A 13 29.91 16.86 -14.03
C ALA A 13 28.62 16.56 -14.82
N HIS A 14 28.78 16.20 -16.10
CA HIS A 14 27.69 15.77 -16.96
C HIS A 14 27.30 14.34 -16.57
N TRP A 15 26.52 14.20 -15.50
CA TRP A 15 25.81 12.96 -15.20
C TRP A 15 24.52 12.97 -16.00
N HIS A 16 24.46 12.17 -17.06
CA HIS A 16 23.19 11.90 -17.72
C HIS A 16 22.29 11.14 -16.73
N SER A 17 21.37 11.86 -16.11
CA SER A 17 20.23 11.30 -15.39
C SER A 17 19.30 10.61 -16.40
N SER A 18 19.57 9.35 -16.67
CA SER A 18 18.64 8.46 -17.36
C SER A 18 18.51 7.19 -16.53
N HIS A 19 17.28 6.95 -16.05
CA HIS A 19 16.84 5.85 -15.16
C HIS A 19 16.86 6.12 -13.65
N GLY A 20 16.37 7.29 -13.25
CA GLY A 20 15.58 7.36 -12.02
C GLY A 20 14.21 6.73 -12.28
N SER A 21 14.07 5.41 -12.08
CA SER A 21 12.82 4.69 -11.74
C SER A 21 13.03 3.18 -11.91
N ARG A 22 13.74 2.55 -10.99
CA ARG A 22 13.64 1.10 -10.80
C ARG A 22 13.80 0.72 -9.34
N LEU A 23 13.01 1.37 -8.50
CA LEU A 23 12.85 1.00 -7.09
C LEU A 23 11.43 1.34 -6.59
N SER A 24 10.44 1.27 -7.47
CA SER A 24 9.01 1.27 -7.11
C SER A 24 8.38 -0.07 -7.49
N GLU A 25 9.04 -1.17 -7.14
CA GLU A 25 8.51 -2.53 -7.30
C GLU A 25 8.50 -3.30 -5.96
N ARG A 26 8.60 -2.59 -4.83
CA ARG A 26 8.49 -3.17 -3.49
C ARG A 26 7.45 -2.41 -2.68
N THR A 27 6.32 -3.08 -2.43
CA THR A 27 5.22 -2.74 -1.50
C THR A 27 4.03 -1.94 -2.04
N GLY A 28 3.60 -2.18 -3.28
CA GLY A 28 2.19 -1.94 -3.64
C GLY A 28 1.42 -3.23 -3.37
N ILE A 29 0.41 -3.20 -2.49
CA ILE A 29 -0.56 -4.29 -2.45
C ILE A 29 -1.20 -4.36 -3.84
N ARG A 30 -1.01 -5.49 -4.53
CA ARG A 30 -1.48 -5.66 -5.90
C ARG A 30 -3.01 -5.74 -5.87
N ASP A 31 -3.66 -4.83 -6.59
CA ASP A 31 -5.12 -4.72 -6.71
C ASP A 31 -5.80 -6.06 -7.02
N THR A 32 -5.10 -6.94 -7.75
CA THR A 32 -5.57 -8.29 -8.13
C THR A 32 -5.79 -9.25 -6.96
N ASP A 33 -5.01 -9.13 -5.89
CA ASP A 33 -5.09 -10.04 -4.72
C ASP A 33 -6.15 -9.55 -3.73
N THR A 34 -6.23 -8.24 -3.49
CA THR A 34 -7.18 -7.66 -2.53
C THR A 34 -8.61 -7.65 -3.05
N SER A 35 -8.81 -7.37 -4.34
CA SER A 35 -10.15 -7.37 -4.93
C SER A 35 -10.79 -8.77 -4.88
N SER A 36 -10.01 -9.82 -5.16
CA SER A 36 -10.47 -11.22 -5.01
C SER A 36 -10.80 -11.55 -3.55
N PHE A 37 -9.98 -11.10 -2.60
CA PHE A 37 -10.21 -11.36 -1.18
C PHE A 37 -11.50 -10.70 -0.66
N ILE A 38 -11.76 -9.45 -1.05
CA ILE A 38 -12.95 -8.70 -0.61
C ILE A 38 -14.22 -9.21 -1.30
N ALA A 39 -14.10 -9.69 -2.54
CA ALA A 39 -15.23 -10.25 -3.27
C ALA A 39 -15.56 -11.71 -2.86
N ASP A 40 -14.60 -12.47 -2.35
CA ASP A 40 -14.78 -13.89 -2.04
C ASP A 40 -15.22 -14.12 -0.57
N GLU A 41 -16.54 -14.08 -0.36
CA GLU A 41 -17.15 -14.31 0.95
C GLU A 41 -16.86 -15.70 1.53
N GLU A 42 -16.63 -16.72 0.69
CA GLU A 42 -16.31 -18.08 1.15
C GLU A 42 -14.90 -18.11 1.80
N MET A 43 -13.93 -17.49 1.15
CA MET A 43 -12.57 -17.34 1.66
C MET A 43 -12.55 -16.54 2.96
N GLN A 44 -13.34 -15.46 3.04
CA GLN A 44 -13.49 -14.68 4.28
C GLN A 44 -14.00 -15.53 5.43
N LYS A 45 -15.10 -16.27 5.22
CA LYS A 45 -15.67 -17.18 6.23
C LYS A 45 -14.66 -18.26 6.64
N ARG A 46 -13.98 -18.88 5.67
CA ARG A 46 -12.97 -19.91 5.97
C ARG A 46 -11.85 -19.35 6.83
N LEU A 47 -11.33 -18.15 6.53
CA LEU A 47 -10.26 -17.52 7.31
C LEU A 47 -10.74 -17.07 8.69
N LEU A 48 -11.96 -16.54 8.78
CA LEU A 48 -12.61 -16.18 10.04
C LEU A 48 -12.77 -17.41 10.97
N GLU A 49 -13.04 -18.59 10.42
CA GLU A 49 -13.15 -19.84 11.19
C GLU A 49 -11.80 -20.49 11.50
N THR A 50 -10.86 -20.45 10.55
CA THR A 50 -9.58 -21.15 10.69
C THR A 50 -8.58 -20.35 11.53
N ASN A 51 -8.51 -19.03 11.32
CA ASN A 51 -7.59 -18.13 12.02
C ASN A 51 -8.14 -16.70 12.10
N PRO A 52 -9.05 -16.42 13.06
CA PRO A 52 -9.65 -15.10 13.21
C PRO A 52 -8.61 -14.00 13.51
N ASN A 53 -7.53 -14.32 14.24
CA ASN A 53 -6.48 -13.34 14.51
C ASN A 53 -5.76 -12.87 13.24
N ALA A 54 -5.41 -13.80 12.34
CA ALA A 54 -4.81 -13.45 11.06
C ALA A 54 -5.78 -12.68 10.17
N PHE A 55 -7.06 -13.05 10.18
CA PHE A 55 -8.08 -12.32 9.43
C PHE A 55 -8.23 -10.86 9.89
N ARG A 56 -8.25 -10.63 11.22
CA ARG A 56 -8.26 -9.27 11.80
C ARG A 56 -7.07 -8.43 11.35
N ASP A 57 -5.87 -9.02 11.39
CA ASP A 57 -4.63 -8.33 10.98
C ASP A 57 -4.65 -7.94 9.50
N MET A 58 -5.17 -8.82 8.63
CA MET A 58 -5.35 -8.54 7.20
C MET A 58 -6.35 -7.39 6.97
N VAL A 59 -7.51 -7.43 7.61
CA VAL A 59 -8.54 -6.38 7.49
C VAL A 59 -8.00 -5.03 7.97
N THR A 60 -7.25 -5.02 9.07
CA THR A 60 -6.58 -3.82 9.60
C THR A 60 -5.56 -3.27 8.59
N THR A 61 -4.73 -4.14 8.03
CA THR A 61 -3.73 -3.78 7.02
C THR A 61 -4.38 -3.14 5.79
N PHE A 62 -5.53 -3.65 5.31
CA PHE A 62 -6.24 -3.05 4.18
C PHE A 62 -6.80 -1.66 4.52
N LEU A 63 -7.38 -1.48 5.70
CA LEU A 63 -7.87 -0.18 6.15
C LEU A 63 -6.72 0.84 6.29
N GLU A 64 -5.57 0.43 6.82
CA GLU A 64 -4.37 1.26 6.91
C GLU A 64 -3.79 1.60 5.52
N ALA A 65 -3.75 0.61 4.62
CA ALA A 65 -3.27 0.82 3.25
C ALA A 65 -4.15 1.85 2.53
N ASN A 66 -5.47 1.81 2.74
CA ASN A 66 -6.38 2.82 2.21
C ASN A 66 -6.17 4.20 2.85
N GLY A 67 -6.07 4.29 4.18
CA GLY A 67 -5.84 5.55 4.87
C GLY A 67 -4.50 6.22 4.54
N ARG A 68 -3.49 5.45 4.13
CA ARG A 68 -2.17 5.94 3.72
C ARG A 68 -2.04 6.20 2.21
N GLY A 69 -3.08 5.92 1.42
CA GLY A 69 -3.06 6.07 -0.04
C GLY A 69 -2.23 5.00 -0.77
N TYR A 70 -1.89 3.89 -0.11
CA TYR A 70 -1.25 2.73 -0.75
C TYR A 70 -2.25 1.85 -1.51
N TRP A 71 -3.54 1.97 -1.20
CA TRP A 71 -4.60 1.18 -1.81
C TRP A 71 -5.90 1.99 -1.93
N GLU A 72 -6.31 2.31 -3.15
CA GLU A 72 -7.58 2.99 -3.41
C GLU A 72 -8.66 1.95 -3.74
N THR A 73 -9.82 2.05 -3.09
CA THR A 73 -10.94 1.14 -3.33
C THR A 73 -12.27 1.87 -3.17
N SER A 74 -13.36 1.25 -3.59
CA SER A 74 -14.71 1.80 -3.45
C SER A 74 -15.14 1.91 -1.98
N GLU A 75 -15.97 2.89 -1.67
CA GLU A 75 -16.53 3.06 -0.32
C GLU A 75 -17.27 1.82 0.19
N GLU A 76 -17.95 1.09 -0.70
CA GLU A 76 -18.62 -0.18 -0.38
C GLU A 76 -17.64 -1.25 0.14
N ASN A 77 -16.45 -1.35 -0.47
CA ASN A 77 -15.41 -2.28 -0.02
C ASN A 77 -14.86 -1.87 1.35
N LEU A 78 -14.71 -0.56 1.60
CA LEU A 78 -14.29 -0.04 2.90
C LEU A 78 -15.33 -0.31 3.98
N ASP A 79 -16.62 -0.15 3.67
CA ASP A 79 -17.71 -0.51 4.59
C ASP A 79 -17.68 -2.00 4.90
N ARG A 80 -17.53 -2.86 3.88
CA ARG A 80 -17.43 -4.31 4.06
C ARG A 80 -16.25 -4.69 4.95
N LEU A 81 -15.07 -4.09 4.76
CA LEU A 81 -13.91 -4.32 5.62
C LEU A 81 -14.18 -3.92 7.08
N ARG A 82 -14.87 -2.81 7.32
CA ARG A 82 -15.25 -2.40 8.69
C ARG A 82 -16.23 -3.37 9.34
N GLN A 83 -17.20 -3.88 8.59
CA GLN A 83 -18.12 -4.92 9.07
C GLN A 83 -17.36 -6.20 9.42
N LEU A 84 -16.49 -6.67 8.53
CA LEU A 84 -15.66 -7.86 8.75
C LEU A 84 -14.73 -7.71 9.96
N TYR A 85 -14.21 -6.50 10.20
CA TYR A 85 -13.43 -6.21 11.40
C TYR A 85 -14.27 -6.41 12.67
N ALA A 86 -15.51 -5.91 12.71
CA ALA A 86 -16.40 -6.11 13.85
C ALA A 86 -16.78 -7.59 14.04
N GLU A 87 -17.10 -8.31 12.95
CA GLU A 87 -17.43 -9.75 13.01
C GLU A 87 -16.28 -10.59 13.57
N VAL A 88 -15.03 -10.26 13.23
CA VAL A 88 -13.87 -10.98 13.76
C VAL A 88 -13.50 -10.58 15.18
N ASP A 89 -13.70 -9.32 15.55
CA ASP A 89 -13.48 -8.83 16.92
C ASP A 89 -14.44 -9.54 17.88
N ASP A 90 -15.74 -9.58 17.55
CA ASP A 90 -16.77 -10.33 18.27
C ASP A 90 -16.40 -11.82 18.45
N LYS A 91 -15.88 -12.44 17.40
CA LYS A 91 -15.45 -13.85 17.44
C LYS A 91 -14.19 -14.09 18.26
N ILE A 92 -13.28 -13.11 18.35
CA ILE A 92 -12.09 -13.18 19.20
C ILE A 92 -12.45 -12.92 20.66
N GLU A 93 -13.34 -11.95 20.91
CA GLU A 93 -13.80 -11.58 22.26
C GLU A 93 -14.82 -12.58 22.83
N GLY A 94 -15.46 -13.38 21.97
CA GLY A 94 -16.35 -14.48 22.35
C GLY A 94 -17.73 -14.03 22.85
N LEU A 95 -18.26 -12.95 22.28
CA LEU A 95 -19.60 -12.43 22.57
C LEU A 95 -20.72 -13.27 21.94
#